data_AF-A0A090MQS2-F1
#
_entry.id   AF-A0A090MQS2-F1
#
_cell.length_a   1.000
_cell.length_b   1.000
_cell.length_c   1.000
_cell.angle_alpha   90.00
_cell.angle_beta   90.00
_cell.angle_gamma   90.00
#
_symmetry.space_group_name_H-M   'P 1'
#
loop_
_entity.id
_entity.type
_entity.pdbx_description
1 polymer ?
#
loop_
_entity_poly.entity_id
_entity_poly.type
_entity_poly.pdbx_seq_one_letter_code
_entity_poly.pdbx_strand_id
1 'polypeptide(L)'
;MPSKTDIRIIFLYEFKRETKATETARNINSAFRENVVTLMTVQRWFKKFRRKIESLENEDRGRPPLTVNNDELKNVIEANSRQTVREVVQVMGVSKSSVFHHLKQLGKTKKLDQWIPHELDKYQKNRRFEICSSLLLKNRNDPFLERIATCDEKWILYDNRKKMASG
;
A
#
# COMPACT_ATOMS: atom_id res chain seq x y z
N MET A 1 -11.76 -25.22 -23.30
CA MET A 1 -12.56 -24.03 -23.65
C MET A 1 -11.63 -22.85 -23.87
N PRO A 2 -11.78 -22.11 -24.98
CA PRO A 2 -10.91 -20.98 -25.29
C PRO A 2 -11.10 -19.85 -24.26
N SER A 3 -10.01 -19.17 -23.89
CA SER A 3 -10.10 -18.02 -22.99
C SER A 3 -10.75 -16.83 -23.70
N LYS A 4 -11.18 -15.83 -22.92
CA LYS A 4 -11.72 -14.58 -23.49
C LYS A 4 -10.72 -13.87 -24.40
N THR A 5 -9.42 -14.00 -24.13
CA THR A 5 -8.37 -13.40 -24.95
C THR A 5 -8.22 -14.16 -26.26
N ASP A 6 -8.24 -15.49 -26.23
CA ASP A 6 -8.14 -16.35 -27.43
C ASP A 6 -9.28 -16.06 -28.42
N ILE A 7 -10.50 -15.93 -27.90
CA ILE A 7 -11.68 -15.58 -28.71
C ILE A 7 -11.51 -14.20 -29.38
N ARG A 8 -10.93 -13.23 -28.68
CA ARG A 8 -10.71 -11.88 -29.23
C ARG A 8 -9.63 -11.86 -30.31
N ILE A 9 -8.59 -12.70 -30.18
CA ILE A 9 -7.59 -12.91 -31.23
C ILE A 9 -8.28 -13.43 -32.50
N ILE A 10 -9.18 -14.42 -32.35
CA ILE A 10 -9.94 -14.96 -33.49
C ILE A 10 -10.83 -13.88 -34.11
N PHE A 11 -11.49 -13.03 -33.32
CA PHE A 11 -12.23 -11.89 -33.86
C PHE A 11 -11.35 -10.95 -34.69
N LEU A 12 -10.14 -10.64 -34.21
CA LEU A 12 -9.22 -9.77 -34.93
C LEU A 12 -8.74 -10.42 -36.24
N TYR A 13 -8.41 -11.71 -36.20
CA TYR A 13 -8.03 -12.48 -37.39
C TYR A 13 -9.15 -12.49 -38.44
N GLU A 14 -10.37 -12.83 -38.04
CA GLU A 14 -11.52 -12.90 -38.95
C GLU A 14 -11.94 -11.52 -39.49
N PHE A 15 -11.73 -10.46 -38.69
CA PHE A 15 -11.91 -9.08 -39.14
C PHE A 15 -10.88 -8.69 -40.21
N LYS A 16 -9.60 -9.06 -40.05
CA LYS A 16 -8.55 -8.82 -41.05
C LYS A 16 -8.74 -9.63 -42.34
N ARG A 17 -9.48 -10.73 -42.27
CA ARG A 17 -9.95 -11.51 -43.42
C ARG A 17 -11.22 -10.96 -44.08
N GLU A 18 -11.75 -9.85 -43.59
CA GLU A 18 -12.95 -9.19 -44.10
C GLU A 18 -14.22 -10.07 -44.06
N THR A 19 -14.24 -11.06 -43.17
CA THR A 19 -15.42 -11.93 -43.00
C THR A 19 -16.58 -11.17 -42.33
N LYS A 20 -17.81 -11.66 -42.50
CA LYS A 20 -19.00 -11.06 -41.87
C LYS A 20 -19.11 -11.52 -40.42
N ALA A 21 -19.48 -10.62 -39.51
CA ALA A 21 -19.64 -10.95 -38.08
C ALA A 21 -20.61 -12.11 -37.80
N THR A 22 -21.63 -12.29 -38.65
CA THR A 22 -22.57 -13.44 -38.59
C THR A 22 -21.89 -14.76 -38.89
N GLU A 23 -21.00 -14.78 -39.90
CA GLU A 23 -20.23 -15.93 -40.31
C GLU A 23 -19.15 -16.25 -39.26
N THR A 24 -18.43 -15.24 -38.77
CA THR A 24 -17.47 -15.37 -37.68
C THR A 24 -18.11 -15.99 -36.42
N ALA A 25 -19.29 -15.52 -35.99
CA ALA A 25 -20.00 -16.07 -34.84
C ALA A 25 -20.39 -17.55 -35.04
N ARG A 26 -20.86 -17.91 -36.24
CA ARG A 26 -21.20 -19.30 -36.60
C ARG A 26 -19.95 -20.18 -36.63
N ASN A 27 -18.87 -19.73 -37.24
CA ASN A 27 -17.62 -20.48 -37.35
C ASN A 27 -17.02 -20.78 -35.98
N ILE A 28 -17.00 -19.78 -35.08
CA ILE A 28 -16.50 -19.94 -33.71
C ILE A 28 -17.38 -20.93 -32.93
N ASN A 29 -18.70 -20.75 -32.93
CA ASN A 29 -19.59 -21.64 -32.18
C ASN A 29 -19.61 -23.08 -32.76
N SER A 30 -19.42 -23.23 -34.06
CA SER A 30 -19.26 -24.54 -34.72
C SER A 30 -17.94 -25.23 -34.32
N ALA A 31 -16.82 -24.49 -34.37
CA ALA A 31 -15.50 -25.01 -34.06
C ALA A 31 -15.34 -25.41 -32.59
N PHE A 32 -15.91 -24.64 -31.66
CA PHE A 32 -15.79 -24.90 -30.22
C PHE A 32 -16.99 -25.64 -29.62
N ARG A 33 -17.98 -26.01 -30.43
CA ARG A 33 -19.16 -26.84 -30.08
C ARG A 33 -19.98 -26.36 -28.87
N GLU A 34 -19.89 -25.08 -28.55
CA GLU A 34 -20.69 -24.38 -27.55
C GLU A 34 -21.08 -23.01 -28.10
N ASN A 35 -22.16 -22.41 -27.58
CA ASN A 35 -22.50 -21.01 -27.86
C ASN A 35 -21.52 -20.06 -27.13
N VAL A 36 -20.23 -20.18 -27.47
CA VAL A 36 -19.10 -19.47 -26.85
C VAL A 36 -19.21 -17.97 -27.08
N VAL A 37 -19.74 -17.56 -28.24
CA VAL A 37 -19.89 -16.15 -28.62
C VAL A 37 -21.29 -15.84 -29.12
N THR A 38 -21.74 -14.62 -28.83
CA THR A 38 -22.98 -14.06 -29.39
C THR A 38 -22.67 -13.15 -30.56
N LEU A 39 -23.57 -13.07 -31.54
CA LEU A 39 -23.45 -12.13 -32.68
C LEU A 39 -23.20 -10.69 -32.22
N MET A 40 -23.91 -10.25 -31.17
CA MET A 40 -23.77 -8.92 -30.57
C MET A 40 -22.34 -8.65 -30.08
N THR A 41 -21.68 -9.67 -29.54
CA THR A 41 -20.30 -9.55 -29.04
C THR A 41 -19.33 -9.41 -30.21
N VAL A 42 -19.47 -10.22 -31.26
CA VAL A 42 -18.63 -10.13 -32.46
C VAL A 42 -18.80 -8.76 -33.15
N GLN A 43 -20.04 -8.30 -33.31
CA GLN A 43 -20.33 -6.98 -33.88
C GLN A 43 -19.72 -5.84 -33.08
N ARG A 44 -19.79 -5.90 -31.74
CA ARG A 44 -19.17 -4.89 -30.86
C ARG A 44 -17.65 -4.85 -31.05
N TRP A 45 -16.99 -6.00 -31.17
CA TRP A 45 -15.55 -6.08 -31.44
C TRP A 45 -15.18 -5.59 -32.83
N PHE A 46 -15.94 -5.97 -33.87
CA PHE A 46 -15.72 -5.48 -35.23
C PHE A 46 -15.90 -3.96 -35.32
N LYS A 47 -16.87 -3.39 -34.60
CA LYS A 47 -17.02 -1.93 -34.48
C LYS A 47 -15.80 -1.29 -33.81
N LYS A 48 -15.21 -1.93 -32.81
CA LYS A 48 -13.97 -1.49 -32.14
C LYS A 48 -12.78 -1.51 -33.13
N PHE A 49 -12.62 -2.58 -33.90
CA PHE A 49 -11.56 -2.71 -34.90
C PHE A 49 -11.71 -1.74 -36.09
N ARG A 50 -12.94 -1.46 -36.55
CA ARG A 50 -13.19 -0.40 -37.55
C ARG A 50 -12.74 0.98 -37.08
N ARG A 51 -12.75 1.24 -35.77
CA ARG A 51 -12.23 2.47 -35.16
C ARG A 51 -10.70 2.43 -34.96
N LYS A 52 -10.01 1.45 -35.55
CA LYS A 52 -8.57 1.18 -35.40
C LYS A 52 -8.11 0.89 -33.96
N ILE A 53 -9.01 0.46 -33.08
CA ILE A 53 -8.68 0.08 -31.72
C ILE A 53 -8.45 -1.44 -31.69
N GLU A 54 -7.21 -1.88 -31.93
CA GLU A 54 -6.83 -3.30 -31.97
C GLU A 54 -6.54 -3.90 -30.57
N SER A 55 -6.62 -3.10 -29.49
CA SER A 55 -6.42 -3.61 -28.13
C SER A 55 -7.44 -4.69 -27.76
N LEU A 56 -6.91 -5.88 -27.45
CA LEU A 56 -7.66 -7.07 -27.03
C LEU A 56 -7.98 -7.07 -25.53
N GLU A 57 -7.46 -6.11 -24.78
CA GLU A 57 -7.73 -5.99 -23.35
C GLU A 57 -9.10 -5.35 -23.09
N ASN A 58 -9.62 -5.58 -21.88
CA ASN A 58 -10.77 -4.80 -21.44
C ASN A 58 -10.31 -3.36 -21.21
N GLU A 59 -11.10 -2.40 -21.65
CA GLU A 59 -10.94 -1.03 -21.19
C GLU A 59 -11.13 -1.00 -19.67
N ASP A 60 -10.40 -0.09 -19.02
CA ASP A 60 -10.60 0.19 -17.61
C ASP A 60 -12.06 0.53 -17.40
N ARG A 61 -12.74 -0.31 -16.62
CA ARG A 61 -14.18 -0.17 -16.39
C ARG A 61 -14.54 1.01 -15.48
N GLY A 62 -13.52 1.77 -15.06
CA GLY A 62 -13.61 2.71 -13.96
C GLY A 62 -13.94 2.00 -12.64
N ARG A 63 -13.51 2.59 -11.54
CA ARG A 63 -14.08 2.29 -10.23
C ARG A 63 -15.04 3.44 -9.91
N PRO A 64 -16.17 3.19 -9.24
CA PRO A 64 -16.93 4.29 -8.65
C PRO A 64 -15.98 5.21 -7.87
N PRO A 65 -16.16 6.54 -7.95
CA PRO A 65 -15.29 7.48 -7.27
C PRO A 65 -15.20 7.13 -5.78
N LEU A 66 -13.97 7.14 -5.26
CA LEU A 66 -13.73 6.87 -3.84
C LEU A 66 -14.48 7.94 -3.04
N THR A 67 -15.37 7.50 -2.15
CA THR A 67 -16.19 8.38 -1.30
C THR A 67 -15.38 9.14 -0.26
N VAL A 68 -14.09 8.83 -0.10
CA VAL A 68 -13.22 9.44 0.91
C VAL A 68 -12.11 10.23 0.22
N ASN A 69 -12.00 11.50 0.56
CA ASN A 69 -10.90 12.34 0.13
C ASN A 69 -9.63 11.96 0.91
N ASN A 70 -8.60 11.47 0.21
CA ASN A 70 -7.33 11.08 0.80
C ASN A 70 -6.57 12.25 1.43
N ASP A 71 -6.71 13.46 0.88
CA ASP A 71 -6.05 14.65 1.41
C ASP A 71 -6.67 15.07 2.74
N GLU A 72 -8.00 14.97 2.85
CA GLU A 72 -8.72 15.25 4.08
C GLU A 72 -8.35 14.25 5.19
N LEU A 73 -8.34 12.95 4.87
CA LEU A 73 -7.90 11.91 5.80
C LEU A 73 -6.45 12.13 6.25
N LYS A 74 -5.56 12.53 5.32
CA LYS A 74 -4.17 12.84 5.64
C LYS A 74 -4.05 14.00 6.62
N ASN A 75 -4.80 15.08 6.41
CA ASN A 75 -4.82 16.24 7.31
C ASN A 75 -5.26 15.86 8.73
N VAL A 76 -6.30 15.02 8.86
CA VAL A 76 -6.77 14.54 10.17
C VAL A 76 -5.66 13.77 10.92
N ILE A 77 -4.96 12.87 10.22
CA ILE A 77 -3.88 12.07 10.81
C ILE A 77 -2.66 12.90 11.15
N GLU A 78 -2.32 13.91 10.33
CA GLU A 78 -1.16 14.78 10.56
C GLU A 78 -1.40 15.77 11.71
N ALA A 79 -2.64 16.19 11.93
CA ALA A 79 -3.01 16.99 13.09
C ALA A 79 -2.83 16.21 14.41
N ASN A 80 -3.13 14.91 14.42
CA ASN A 80 -2.88 14.06 15.59
C ASN A 80 -2.64 12.59 15.17
N SER A 81 -1.37 12.19 15.15
CA SER A 81 -0.95 10.84 14.74
C SER A 81 -1.32 9.73 15.74
N ARG A 82 -1.78 10.10 16.95
CA ARG A 82 -2.17 9.16 18.00
C ARG A 82 -3.66 8.80 17.99
N GLN A 83 -4.44 9.41 17.11
CA GLN A 83 -5.88 9.13 17.03
C GLN A 83 -6.18 7.67 16.72
N THR A 84 -7.26 7.17 17.30
CA THR A 84 -7.75 5.84 16.98
C THR A 84 -8.53 5.85 15.67
N VAL A 85 -8.57 4.71 14.97
CA VAL A 85 -9.42 4.57 13.76
C VAL A 85 -10.90 4.88 14.06
N ARG A 86 -11.36 4.66 15.29
CA ARG A 86 -12.73 4.99 15.70
C ARG A 86 -12.98 6.50 15.75
N GLU A 87 -12.04 7.27 16.30
CA GLU A 87 -12.12 8.73 16.29
C GLU A 87 -12.11 9.28 14.86
N VAL A 88 -11.22 8.76 14.00
CA VAL A 88 -11.15 9.16 12.58
C VAL A 88 -12.46 8.87 11.86
N VAL A 89 -13.09 7.73 12.14
CA VAL A 89 -14.42 7.38 11.62
C VAL A 89 -15.49 8.39 12.04
N GLN A 90 -15.47 8.82 13.30
CA GLN A 90 -16.44 9.81 13.82
C GLN A 90 -16.26 11.18 13.16
N VAL A 91 -15.01 11.61 12.95
CA VAL A 91 -14.69 12.90 12.32
C VAL A 91 -15.09 12.90 10.84
N MET A 92 -14.74 11.83 10.12
CA MET A 92 -14.92 11.75 8.66
C MET A 92 -16.29 11.24 8.23
N GLY A 93 -17.09 10.68 9.15
CA GLY A 93 -18.42 10.13 8.84
C GLY A 93 -18.41 8.92 7.89
N VAL A 94 -17.28 8.20 7.79
CA VAL A 94 -17.09 7.08 6.86
C VAL A 94 -16.95 5.75 7.59
N SER A 95 -17.15 4.64 6.89
CA SER A 95 -17.00 3.32 7.48
C SER A 95 -15.54 3.03 7.90
N LYS A 96 -15.38 2.21 8.94
CA LYS A 96 -14.07 1.77 9.43
C LYS A 96 -13.21 1.09 8.35
N SER A 97 -13.86 0.30 7.48
CA SER A 97 -13.18 -0.39 6.37
C SER A 97 -12.66 0.60 5.33
N SER A 98 -13.42 1.66 5.03
CA SER A 98 -12.97 2.74 4.16
C SER A 98 -11.74 3.44 4.75
N VAL A 99 -11.76 3.84 6.03
CA VAL A 99 -10.59 4.47 6.67
C VAL A 99 -9.36 3.57 6.57
N PHE A 100 -9.49 2.28 6.88
CA PHE A 100 -8.37 1.34 6.80
C PHE A 100 -7.81 1.19 5.38
N HIS A 101 -8.67 1.11 4.36
CA HIS A 101 -8.24 1.01 2.98
C HIS A 101 -7.46 2.25 2.52
N HIS A 102 -7.96 3.44 2.85
CA HIS A 102 -7.33 4.71 2.48
C HIS A 102 -6.04 4.95 3.27
N LEU A 103 -5.99 4.59 4.56
CA LEU A 103 -4.74 4.56 5.35
C LEU A 103 -3.66 3.70 4.68
N LYS A 104 -4.04 2.53 4.16
CA LYS A 104 -3.12 1.63 3.44
C LYS A 104 -2.65 2.23 2.11
N GLN A 105 -3.54 2.88 1.36
CA GLN A 105 -3.17 3.61 0.13
C GLN A 105 -2.18 4.75 0.41
N LEU A 106 -2.34 5.44 1.54
CA LEU A 106 -1.43 6.49 2.00
C LEU A 106 -0.13 5.95 2.63
N GLY A 107 0.04 4.63 2.73
CA GLY A 107 1.22 4.02 3.37
C GLY A 107 1.31 4.24 4.88
N LYS A 108 0.22 4.64 5.55
CA LYS A 108 0.19 4.86 6.99
C LYS A 108 0.05 3.53 7.73
N THR A 109 0.91 3.30 8.72
CA THR A 109 0.92 2.11 9.57
C THR A 109 0.98 2.50 11.05
N LYS A 110 0.37 1.69 11.92
CA LYS A 110 0.45 1.91 13.36
C LYS A 110 1.86 1.59 13.83
N LYS A 111 2.53 2.57 14.42
CA LYS A 111 3.79 2.39 15.16
C LYS A 111 3.51 2.62 16.65
N LEU A 112 4.18 1.86 17.50
CA LEU A 112 4.13 2.10 18.93
C LEU A 112 5.05 3.28 19.26
N ASP A 113 4.66 4.05 20.28
CA ASP A 113 5.49 5.12 20.80
C ASP A 113 6.82 4.54 21.32
N GLN A 114 7.89 5.31 21.14
CA GLN A 114 9.18 4.99 21.73
C GLN A 114 9.15 5.35 23.20
N TRP A 115 9.67 4.47 24.06
CA TRP A 115 9.83 4.78 25.48
C TRP A 115 10.92 5.84 25.66
N ILE A 116 10.56 6.95 26.31
CA ILE A 116 11.47 8.06 26.60
C ILE A 116 11.78 8.00 28.11
N PRO A 117 13.06 7.89 28.52
CA PRO A 117 13.41 7.71 29.94
C PRO A 117 12.98 8.86 30.85
N HIS A 118 12.96 10.08 30.33
CA HIS A 118 12.61 11.26 31.10
C HIS A 118 12.01 12.35 30.22
N GLU A 119 10.96 13.01 30.72
CA GLU A 119 10.39 14.18 30.08
C GLU A 119 11.24 15.41 30.43
N LEU A 120 12.06 15.85 29.47
CA LEU A 120 12.96 16.99 29.69
C LEU A 120 12.23 18.33 29.56
N ASP A 121 12.51 19.21 30.51
CA ASP A 121 12.07 20.60 30.43
C ASP A 121 12.88 21.40 29.38
N LYS A 122 12.48 22.65 29.13
CA LYS A 122 13.13 23.52 28.14
C LYS A 122 14.58 23.84 28.48
N TYR A 123 14.88 24.04 29.77
CA TYR A 123 16.22 24.37 30.24
C TYR A 123 17.16 23.17 30.07
N GLN A 124 16.75 21.98 30.50
CA GLN A 124 17.48 20.73 30.36
C GLN A 124 17.75 20.40 28.88
N LYS A 125 16.77 20.62 27.99
CA LYS A 125 16.95 20.47 26.53
C LYS A 125 18.04 21.40 25.99
N ASN A 126 17.98 22.69 26.33
CA ASN A 126 18.97 23.66 25.91
C ASN A 126 20.36 23.33 26.45
N ARG A 127 20.46 22.99 27.74
CA ARG A 127 21.73 22.62 28.37
C ARG A 127 22.37 21.40 27.69
N ARG A 128 21.59 20.38 27.38
CA ARG A 128 22.07 19.20 26.62
C ARG A 128 22.54 19.58 25.22
N PHE A 129 21.79 20.43 24.52
CA PHE A 129 22.17 20.92 23.18
C PHE A 129 23.51 21.67 23.20
N GLU A 130 23.71 22.58 24.15
CA GLU A 130 24.96 23.33 24.31
C GLU A 130 26.15 22.40 24.57
N ILE A 131 26.01 21.47 25.52
CA ILE A 131 27.06 20.51 25.86
C ILE A 131 27.40 19.63 24.65
N CYS A 132 26.40 19.06 23.98
CA CYS A 132 26.62 18.24 22.79
C CYS A 132 27.29 19.03 21.65
N SER A 133 26.88 20.28 21.43
CA SER A 133 27.47 21.15 20.40
C SER A 133 28.93 21.46 20.70
N SER A 134 29.25 21.78 21.96
CA SER A 134 30.62 22.03 22.41
C SER A 134 31.50 20.79 22.26
N LEU A 135 31.01 19.62 22.70
CA LEU A 135 31.74 18.35 22.58
C LEU A 135 31.96 17.95 21.11
N LEU A 136 30.97 18.17 20.24
CA LEU A 136 31.10 17.91 18.81
C LEU A 136 32.18 18.78 18.17
N LEU A 137 32.20 20.09 18.48
CA LEU A 137 33.23 21.00 17.98
C LEU A 137 34.61 20.62 18.50
N LYS A 138 34.73 20.30 19.80
CA LYS A 138 35.97 19.83 20.40
C LYS A 138 36.48 18.58 19.69
N ASN A 139 35.62 17.59 19.43
CA ASN A 139 36.02 16.35 18.77
C ASN A 139 36.46 16.56 17.30
N ARG A 140 35.92 17.58 16.62
CA ARG A 140 36.37 17.93 15.26
C ARG A 140 37.77 18.54 15.26
N ASN A 141 38.09 19.35 16.27
CA ASN A 141 39.36 20.05 16.35
C ASN A 141 40.48 19.17 16.94
N ASP A 142 40.15 18.40 17.97
CA ASP A 142 41.05 17.45 18.62
C ASP A 142 40.26 16.19 18.99
N PRO A 143 40.29 15.14 18.14
CA PRO A 143 39.61 13.88 18.40
C PRO A 143 40.02 13.30 19.75
N PHE A 144 39.05 13.10 20.64
CA PHE A 144 39.32 12.67 22.03
C PHE A 144 38.63 11.36 22.41
N LEU A 145 37.90 10.74 21.49
CA LEU A 145 37.18 9.48 21.75
C LEU A 145 38.13 8.32 22.10
N GLU A 146 39.36 8.31 21.59
CA GLU A 146 40.36 7.28 21.94
C GLU A 146 40.91 7.43 23.36
N ARG A 147 40.73 8.60 23.97
CA ARG A 147 41.27 8.95 25.30
C ARG A 147 40.20 8.94 26.40
N ILE A 148 38.94 8.69 26.06
CA ILE A 148 37.83 8.73 27.03
C ILE A 148 37.68 7.38 27.73
N ALA A 149 37.58 7.42 29.06
CA ALA A 149 37.12 6.29 29.87
C ALA A 149 35.75 6.65 30.47
N THR A 150 34.78 5.75 30.38
CA THR A 150 33.43 5.92 30.95
C THR A 150 33.13 4.81 31.95
N CYS A 151 32.29 5.12 32.94
CA CYS A 151 31.82 4.17 33.94
C CYS A 151 30.34 4.46 34.23
N ASP A 152 29.55 3.42 34.45
CA ASP A 152 28.15 3.51 34.86
C ASP A 152 27.78 2.27 35.69
N GLU A 153 26.78 2.40 36.55
CA GLU A 153 26.33 1.33 37.43
C GLU A 153 24.99 0.76 36.93
N LYS A 154 24.89 -0.56 36.84
CA LYS A 154 23.66 -1.25 36.43
C LYS A 154 23.31 -2.35 37.42
N TRP A 155 22.05 -2.35 37.86
CA TRP A 155 21.49 -3.44 38.65
C TRP A 155 21.39 -4.74 37.83
N ILE A 156 21.89 -5.84 38.40
CA ILE A 156 21.73 -7.18 37.85
C ILE A 156 20.78 -7.95 38.77
N LEU A 157 19.65 -8.37 38.22
CA LEU A 157 18.65 -9.12 38.99
C LEU A 157 19.17 -10.53 39.27
N TYR A 158 19.06 -10.97 40.52
CA TYR A 158 19.41 -12.33 40.94
C TYR A 158 18.26 -13.31 40.63
N ASP A 159 18.53 -14.34 39.84
CA ASP A 159 17.55 -15.35 39.42
C ASP A 159 17.63 -16.61 40.30
N ASN A 160 16.72 -16.70 41.27
CA ASN A 160 16.60 -17.81 42.22
C ASN A 160 15.87 -19.03 41.61
N ARG A 161 16.45 -19.67 40.60
CA ARG A 161 15.90 -20.94 40.11
C ARG A 161 16.19 -22.06 41.11
N LYS A 162 15.16 -22.54 41.80
CA LYS A 162 15.24 -23.77 42.60
C LYS A 162 15.54 -24.94 41.66
N LYS A 163 16.70 -25.59 41.83
CA LYS A 163 16.98 -26.88 41.18
C LYS A 163 16.01 -27.91 41.75
N MET A 164 15.14 -28.48 40.92
CA MET A 164 14.38 -29.67 41.30
C MET A 164 15.39 -30.81 41.47
N ALA A 165 15.39 -31.43 42.65
CA ALA A 165 16.21 -32.61 42.91
C ALA A 165 15.76 -33.74 41.97
N SER A 166 16.67 -34.21 41.11
CA SER A 166 16.51 -35.46 40.39
C SER A 166 16.53 -36.60 41.42
N GLY A 167 15.40 -37.30 41.54
CA GLY A 167 15.27 -38.51 42.35
C GLY A 167 16.00 -39.70 41.76
#